data_AF-A0ABD5DHL2-F1
#
_entry.id   AF-A0ABD5DHL2-F1
#
_cell.length_a   1.000
_cell.length_b   1.000
_cell.length_c   1.000
_cell.angle_alpha   90.00
_cell.angle_beta   90.00
_cell.angle_gamma   90.00
#
_symmetry.space_group_name_H-M   'P 1'
#
loop_
_entity.id
_entity.type
_entity.pdbx_description
1 polymer ?
#
loop_
_entity_poly.entity_id
_entity_poly.type
_entity_poly.pdbx_seq_one_letter_code
_entity_poly.pdbx_strand_id
1 'polypeptide(L)'
;LNGRMTNLAGLYGTLLEDNNLSYSMQTGYAGGGNGDNGSTGYTALNYRGGYGNANVGYSRSDGFKQLYYGVSGGVLAHANGITLSQPLND
;
A
#
# COMPACT_ATOMS: atom_id res chain seq x y z
N LEU A 1 21.35 18.42 -23.53
CA LEU A 1 20.10 17.73 -23.14
C LEU A 1 20.38 16.96 -21.85
N ASN A 2 20.10 17.55 -20.68
CA ASN A 2 20.25 16.84 -19.41
C ASN A 2 18.95 16.10 -19.12
N GLY A 3 18.87 14.84 -19.57
CA GLY A 3 17.70 14.00 -19.36
C GLY A 3 17.63 13.53 -17.90
N ARG A 4 16.48 13.69 -17.27
CA ARG A 4 16.19 13.09 -15.97
C ARG A 4 16.01 11.59 -16.15
N MET A 5 16.80 10.78 -15.44
CA MET A 5 16.69 9.33 -15.44
C MET A 5 16.06 8.86 -14.12
N THR A 6 15.07 7.99 -14.22
CA THR A 6 14.44 7.34 -13.07
C THR A 6 14.51 5.83 -13.25
N ASN A 7 15.14 5.14 -12.31
CA ASN A 7 15.18 3.68 -12.25
C ASN A 7 14.35 3.22 -11.06
N LEU A 8 13.51 2.19 -11.25
CA LEU A 8 12.67 1.61 -10.21
C LEU A 8 12.80 0.09 -10.24
N ALA A 9 12.96 -0.52 -9.07
CA ALA A 9 12.92 -1.96 -8.88
C ALA A 9 11.93 -2.29 -7.76
N GLY A 10 11.22 -3.41 -7.87
CA GLY A 10 10.23 -3.78 -6.86
C GLY A 10 9.89 -5.26 -6.84
N LEU A 11 9.36 -5.69 -5.71
CA LEU A 11 8.87 -7.03 -5.42
C LEU A 11 7.45 -6.93 -4.90
N TYR A 12 6.57 -7.83 -5.33
CA TYR A 12 5.20 -7.91 -4.83
C TYR A 12 4.74 -9.37 -4.83
N GLY A 13 3.75 -9.66 -3.99
CA GLY A 13 3.19 -11.00 -3.88
C GLY A 13 2.07 -11.08 -2.85
N THR A 14 1.63 -12.30 -2.58
CA THR A 14 0.67 -12.63 -1.53
C THR A 14 1.30 -13.60 -0.53
N LEU A 15 0.84 -13.52 0.71
CA LEU A 15 1.19 -14.37 1.84
C LEU A 15 -0.10 -14.95 2.45
N LEU A 16 0.09 -15.86 3.40
CA LEU A 16 -0.95 -16.65 4.06
C LEU A 16 -1.60 -17.68 3.14
N GLU A 17 -2.18 -18.71 3.74
CA GLU A 17 -2.78 -19.86 3.02
C GLU A 17 -3.93 -19.42 2.10
N ASP A 18 -4.69 -18.41 2.53
CA ASP A 18 -5.80 -17.84 1.78
C ASP A 18 -5.36 -16.75 0.77
N ASN A 19 -4.05 -16.48 0.63
CA ASN A 19 -3.52 -15.37 -0.17
C ASN A 19 -4.15 -14.00 0.15
N ASN A 20 -4.62 -13.85 1.39
CA ASN A 20 -5.37 -12.70 1.85
C ASN A 20 -4.48 -11.59 2.41
N LEU A 21 -3.15 -11.77 2.40
CA LEU A 21 -2.18 -10.72 2.71
C LEU A 21 -1.34 -10.39 1.48
N SER A 22 -1.62 -9.27 0.82
CA SER A 22 -0.79 -8.76 -0.27
C SER A 22 0.32 -7.87 0.27
N TYR A 23 1.53 -8.02 -0.27
CA TYR A 23 2.66 -7.15 0.02
C TYR A 23 3.28 -6.59 -1.25
N SER A 24 3.82 -5.38 -1.15
CA SER A 24 4.59 -4.76 -2.22
C SER A 24 5.71 -3.91 -1.64
N MET A 25 6.87 -3.96 -2.26
CA MET A 25 8.04 -3.16 -1.91
C MET A 25 8.64 -2.65 -3.21
N GLN A 26 8.93 -1.34 -3.27
CA GLN A 26 9.54 -0.71 -4.42
C GLN A 26 10.62 0.24 -3.95
N THR A 27 11.74 0.27 -4.65
CA THR A 27 12.80 1.23 -4.44
C THR A 27 13.19 1.85 -5.77
N GLY A 28 13.46 3.14 -5.75
CA GLY A 28 13.81 3.89 -6.93
C GLY A 28 14.96 4.83 -6.68
N TYR A 29 15.57 5.24 -7.79
CA TYR A 29 16.56 6.29 -7.82
C TYR A 29 16.25 7.21 -9.00
N ALA A 30 16.10 8.50 -8.71
CA ALA A 30 15.95 9.55 -9.69
C ALA A 30 17.22 10.42 -9.69
N GLY A 31 17.83 10.61 -10.86
CA GLY A 31 19.01 11.46 -11.03
C GLY A 31 19.14 12.03 -12.44
N GLY A 32 19.76 13.20 -12.56
CA GLY A 32 19.99 13.87 -13.85
C GLY A 32 19.00 15.00 -14.14
N GLY A 33 19.47 16.04 -14.84
CA GLY A 33 18.81 17.35 -14.88
C GLY A 33 19.29 18.24 -13.73
N ASN A 34 19.10 19.56 -13.87
CA ASN A 34 19.65 20.59 -12.98
C ASN A 34 18.92 20.65 -11.60
N GLY A 35 18.74 19.52 -10.92
CA GLY A 35 17.99 19.40 -9.67
C GLY A 35 18.12 18.02 -9.00
N ASP A 36 17.81 18.00 -7.71
CA ASP A 36 18.14 16.99 -6.70
C ASP A 36 18.10 15.52 -7.16
N ASN A 37 19.22 14.83 -6.96
CA ASN A 37 19.29 13.38 -7.03
C ASN A 37 18.67 12.80 -5.75
N GLY A 38 17.74 11.86 -5.89
CA GLY A 38 17.03 11.33 -4.73
C GLY A 38 16.65 9.87 -4.86
N SER A 39 16.77 9.15 -3.74
CA SER A 39 16.26 7.78 -3.63
C SER A 39 14.83 7.80 -3.11
N THR A 40 14.00 6.93 -3.70
CA THR A 40 12.63 6.69 -3.26
C THR A 40 12.47 5.25 -2.77
N GLY A 41 11.57 5.06 -1.82
CA GLY A 41 11.24 3.77 -1.25
C GLY A 41 9.77 3.74 -0.90
N TYR A 42 9.09 2.67 -1.30
CA TYR A 42 7.69 2.42 -1.00
C TYR A 42 7.53 1.01 -0.49
N THR A 43 6.69 0.82 0.50
CA THR A 43 6.31 -0.49 1.02
C THR A 43 4.84 -0.43 1.39
N ALA A 44 4.06 -1.43 0.99
CA ALA A 44 2.67 -1.54 1.41
C ALA A 44 2.28 -2.98 1.69
N LEU A 45 1.43 -3.14 2.68
CA LEU A 45 0.79 -4.38 3.11
C LEU A 45 -0.72 -4.15 3.10
N ASN A 46 -1.45 -5.10 2.53
CA ASN A 46 -2.91 -5.09 2.50
C ASN A 46 -3.41 -6.46 2.94
N TYR A 47 -4.22 -6.48 3.99
CA TYR A 47 -4.83 -7.68 4.54
C TYR A 47 -6.33 -7.65 4.31
N ARG A 48 -6.88 -8.76 3.80
CA ARG A 48 -8.32 -8.95 3.54
C ARG A 48 -8.87 -10.05 4.46
N GLY A 49 -9.31 -9.68 5.64
CA GLY A 49 -9.96 -10.62 6.56
C GLY A 49 -11.43 -10.84 6.25
N GLY A 50 -12.04 -11.89 6.80
CA GLY A 50 -13.48 -12.18 6.61
C GLY A 50 -14.42 -11.08 7.12
N TYR A 51 -13.96 -10.26 8.07
CA TYR A 51 -14.76 -9.22 8.74
C TYR A 51 -14.37 -7.79 8.33
N GLY A 52 -13.40 -7.64 7.42
CA GLY A 52 -12.89 -6.33 7.03
C GLY A 52 -11.48 -6.40 6.43
N ASN A 53 -11.03 -5.27 5.89
CA ASN A 53 -9.71 -5.10 5.31
C ASN A 53 -8.87 -4.13 6.15
N ALA A 54 -7.57 -4.34 6.15
CA ALA A 54 -6.60 -3.43 6.72
C ALA A 54 -5.50 -3.15 5.70
N ASN A 55 -4.99 -1.93 5.68
CA ASN A 55 -3.87 -1.57 4.85
C ASN A 55 -2.88 -0.72 5.64
N VAL A 56 -1.60 -0.94 5.40
CA VAL A 56 -0.52 -0.10 5.91
C VAL A 56 0.49 0.11 4.80
N GLY A 57 0.99 1.34 4.68
CA GLY A 57 1.95 1.72 3.66
C GLY A 57 2.96 2.71 4.21
N TYR A 58 4.18 2.64 3.74
CA TYR A 58 5.24 3.56 4.06
C TYR A 58 5.89 4.03 2.77
N SER A 59 6.00 5.34 2.61
CA SER A 59 6.66 5.98 1.48
C SER A 59 7.74 6.92 1.99
N ARG A 60 8.88 6.89 1.33
CA ARG A 60 10.02 7.75 1.62
C ARG A 60 10.60 8.25 0.30
N SER A 61 10.83 9.55 0.23
CA SER A 61 11.52 10.23 -0.86
C SER A 61 12.50 11.24 -0.26
N ASP A 62 13.38 11.80 -1.06
CA ASP A 62 14.27 12.86 -0.58
C ASP A 62 13.44 14.06 -0.09
N GLY A 63 13.61 14.42 1.18
CA GLY A 63 12.84 15.47 1.87
C GLY A 63 11.49 15.07 2.48
N PHE A 64 10.91 13.90 2.17
CA PHE A 64 9.56 13.53 2.65
C PHE A 64 9.43 12.07 3.07
N LYS A 65 8.71 11.84 4.18
CA LYS A 65 8.33 10.51 4.66
C LYS A 65 6.84 10.52 4.97
N GLN A 66 6.12 9.53 4.47
CA GLN A 66 4.67 9.39 4.64
C GLN A 66 4.35 7.99 5.12
N LEU A 67 3.50 7.91 6.14
CA LEU A 67 2.94 6.66 6.64
C LEU A 67 1.44 6.68 6.35
N TYR A 68 0.96 5.61 5.74
CA TYR A 68 -0.43 5.37 5.42
C TYR A 68 -0.92 4.19 6.24
N TYR A 69 -2.11 4.32 6.81
CA TYR A 69 -2.80 3.23 7.47
C TYR A 69 -4.30 3.40 7.26
N GLY A 70 -5.01 2.30 7.13
CA GLY A 70 -6.44 2.30 6.89
C GLY A 70 -7.05 0.98 7.32
N VAL A 71 -8.29 1.07 7.79
CA VAL A 71 -9.14 -0.08 8.06
C VAL A 71 -10.48 0.18 7.39
N SER A 72 -11.05 -0.85 6.77
CA SER A 72 -12.36 -0.76 6.11
C SER A 72 -13.15 -2.03 6.36
N GLY A 73 -14.46 -1.90 6.51
CA GLY A 73 -15.37 -3.00 6.77
C GLY A 73 -16.80 -2.51 6.69
N GLY A 74 -17.72 -3.45 6.53
CA GLY A 74 -19.15 -3.23 6.59
C GLY A 74 -19.69 -3.61 7.96
N VAL A 75 -20.74 -2.91 8.38
CA VAL A 75 -21.56 -3.30 9.53
C VAL A 75 -22.99 -3.45 9.04
N LEU A 76 -23.57 -4.64 9.19
CA LEU A 76 -24.96 -4.91 8.85
C LEU A 76 -25.76 -5.07 10.16
N ALA A 77 -26.71 -4.17 10.37
CA ALA A 77 -27.71 -4.31 11.44
C ALA A 77 -28.95 -5.02 10.88
N HIS A 78 -29.35 -6.13 11.51
CA HIS A 78 -30.57 -6.87 11.18
C HIS A 78 -31.38 -7.17 12.45
N ALA A 79 -32.64 -7.58 12.31
CA ALA A 79 -33.56 -7.81 13.43
C ALA A 79 -33.06 -8.80 14.50
N ASN A 80 -32.04 -9.61 14.18
CA ASN A 80 -31.43 -10.60 15.07
C ASN A 80 -30.02 -10.20 15.57
N GLY A 81 -29.50 -9.00 15.29
CA GLY A 81 -28.20 -8.53 15.79
C GLY A 81 -27.37 -7.69 14.82
N ILE A 82 -26.07 -7.60 15.11
CA ILE A 82 -25.06 -6.87 14.31
C ILE A 82 -24.08 -7.88 13.73
N THR A 83 -23.88 -7.84 12.40
CA THR A 83 -22.86 -8.65 11.70
C THR A 83 -21.78 -7.72 11.12
N LEU A 84 -20.50 -8.04 11.36
CA LEU A 84 -19.37 -7.37 10.72
C LEU A 84 -19.05 -8.09 9.40
N SER A 85 -18.78 -7.36 8.32
CA SER A 85 -18.48 -7.95 7.01
C SER A 85 -17.38 -7.18 6.29
N GLN A 86 -16.88 -7.74 5.18
CA GLN A 86 -16.12 -6.93 4.21
C GLN A 86 -17.01 -5.79 3.65
N PRO A 87 -16.41 -4.70 3.11
CA PRO A 87 -17.15 -3.62 2.48
C PRO A 87 -18.09 -4.18 1.41
N LEU A 88 -19.38 -3.81 1.49
CA LEU A 88 -20.36 -4.16 0.47
C LEU A 88 -19.96 -3.49 -0.85
N ASN A 89 -19.90 -4.29 -1.91
CA ASN A 89 -19.76 -3.82 -3.29
C ASN A 89 -21.19 -3.75 -3.85
N ASP A 90 -21.58 -2.61 -4.41
CA ASP A 90 -22.87 -2.38 -5.05
C ASP A 90 -22.95 -3.07 -6.42
#